data_AF-A0A4V3G6D8-F1
#
_entry.id   AF-A0A4V3G6D8-F1
#
_cell.length_a   1.000
_cell.length_b   1.000
_cell.length_c   1.000
_cell.angle_alpha   90.00
_cell.angle_beta   90.00
_cell.angle_gamma   90.00
#
_symmetry.space_group_name_H-M   'P 1'
#
loop_
_entity.id
_entity.type
_entity.pdbx_description
1 polymer ?
#
loop_
_entity_poly.entity_id
_entity_poly.type
_entity_poly.pdbx_seq_one_letter_code
_entity_poly.pdbx_strand_id
1 'polypeptide(L)'
;MIGIVVIALLVFLGIHQFGGDDTPESNPTTTEQPTGKPSEGGGQNGELGNATGQAKAATEKLQGNGFGCSDLFNTGQGAHRGCFKYEDNAQAEAVFQFKPDGTIIAIRFESMNDDNNNNAAVVFDQVLQAVGNDTFGGDQVKKIQDAVKSGQKSQTVDTSWGEFELQNDGDSYELSGGKSGEDSLDVPPKTFETTKPQMLAALKAKQYVCTSSCTKEIGKYGQQRVYFYASDGEGIKDIQVSASGDAADVKKALPTALNDAFGVLKSGDIGALKSYIQAHSDGKSYASYVAGWRVEIRGNSSDSYSSQQVEITYESFYV
;
A
#
# COMPACT_ATOMS: atom_id res chain seq x y z
N MET A 1 -8.46 -50.43 -33.22
CA MET A 1 -8.19 -49.63 -34.43
C MET A 1 -7.33 -48.46 -33.99
N ILE A 2 -6.08 -48.44 -34.43
CA ILE A 2 -5.05 -47.44 -34.08
C ILE A 2 -5.14 -46.32 -35.13
N GLY A 3 -5.14 -45.05 -34.70
CA GLY A 3 -5.18 -43.91 -35.61
C GLY A 3 -4.50 -42.69 -35.01
N ILE A 4 -3.24 -42.47 -35.41
CA ILE A 4 -2.41 -41.30 -35.11
C ILE A 4 -2.93 -40.12 -35.95
N VAL A 5 -3.07 -38.93 -35.34
CA VAL A 5 -3.05 -37.66 -36.08
C VAL A 5 -2.13 -36.68 -35.35
N VAL A 6 -0.99 -36.44 -35.98
CA VAL A 6 -0.03 -35.37 -35.68
C VAL A 6 -0.51 -34.12 -36.42
N ILE A 7 -0.64 -32.99 -35.73
CA ILE A 7 -0.75 -31.68 -36.37
C ILE A 7 0.34 -30.79 -35.79
N ALA A 8 1.34 -30.51 -36.63
CA ALA A 8 2.29 -29.44 -36.45
C ALA A 8 1.66 -28.14 -36.97
N LEU A 9 1.78 -27.04 -36.22
CA LEU A 9 1.62 -25.71 -36.79
C LEU A 9 2.77 -24.79 -36.36
N LEU A 10 3.30 -24.13 -37.38
CA LEU A 10 4.58 -23.42 -37.43
C LEU A 10 4.52 -22.05 -36.74
N VAL A 11 5.63 -21.75 -36.07
CA VAL A 11 6.03 -20.44 -35.58
C VAL A 11 6.29 -19.51 -36.78
N PHE A 12 5.65 -18.33 -36.78
CA PHE A 12 6.09 -17.19 -37.58
C PHE A 12 6.59 -16.08 -36.65
N LEU A 13 7.91 -15.92 -36.63
CA LEU A 13 8.61 -14.70 -36.23
C LEU A 13 8.53 -13.71 -37.40
N GLY A 14 8.01 -12.52 -37.16
CA GLY A 14 7.99 -11.41 -38.11
C GLY A 14 8.52 -10.14 -37.47
N ILE A 15 9.84 -9.92 -37.62
CA ILE A 15 10.45 -8.60 -37.47
C ILE A 15 10.09 -7.81 -38.73
N HIS A 16 9.47 -6.63 -38.59
CA HIS A 16 9.55 -5.61 -39.62
C HIS A 16 9.61 -4.21 -39.01
N GLN A 17 10.80 -3.65 -39.15
CA GLN A 17 11.15 -2.25 -39.03
C GLN A 17 10.63 -1.50 -40.26
N PHE A 18 9.83 -0.45 -40.06
CA PHE A 18 9.67 0.64 -41.02
C PHE A 18 9.54 1.94 -40.23
N GLY A 19 10.54 2.82 -40.39
CA GLY A 19 10.42 4.23 -40.04
C GLY A 19 9.78 5.01 -41.18
N GLY A 20 9.12 6.11 -40.83
CA GLY A 20 8.59 7.11 -41.74
C GLY A 20 7.87 8.20 -40.95
N ASP A 21 8.42 9.42 -41.03
CA ASP A 21 7.88 10.67 -40.50
C ASP A 21 6.37 10.82 -40.74
N ASP A 22 5.62 11.08 -39.67
CA ASP A 22 4.41 11.90 -39.72
C ASP A 22 4.40 12.77 -38.46
N THR A 23 4.51 14.08 -38.68
CA THR A 23 4.43 15.14 -37.67
C THR A 23 3.15 15.02 -36.85
N PRO A 24 3.19 15.07 -35.50
CA PRO A 24 1.96 15.08 -34.71
C PRO A 24 1.26 16.43 -34.87
N GLU A 25 0.02 16.38 -35.34
CA GLU A 25 -0.92 17.49 -35.29
C GLU A 25 -1.00 18.05 -33.86
N SER A 26 -1.00 19.38 -33.78
CA SER A 26 -1.10 20.16 -32.56
C SER A 26 -2.35 19.82 -31.76
N ASN A 27 -2.17 19.22 -30.58
CA ASN A 27 -3.20 19.11 -29.56
C ASN A 27 -3.65 20.50 -29.07
N PRO A 28 -4.94 20.70 -28.74
CA PRO A 28 -5.40 21.95 -28.12
C PRO A 28 -4.84 22.09 -26.70
N THR A 29 -4.10 23.16 -26.46
CA THR A 29 -3.69 23.66 -25.15
C THR A 29 -4.91 24.10 -24.34
N THR A 30 -5.33 23.31 -23.35
CA THR A 30 -6.02 23.77 -22.13
C THR A 30 -6.09 22.62 -21.11
N THR A 31 -5.23 22.69 -20.09
CA THR A 31 -5.52 22.15 -18.76
C THR A 31 -4.67 22.90 -17.76
N GLU A 32 -5.32 23.77 -17.00
CA GLU A 32 -4.77 24.34 -15.78
C GLU A 32 -4.40 23.16 -14.86
N GLN A 33 -3.10 22.97 -14.64
CA GLN A 33 -2.58 21.99 -13.71
C GLN A 33 -2.86 22.50 -12.29
N PRO A 34 -3.58 21.75 -11.42
CA PRO A 34 -3.87 22.24 -10.08
C PRO A 34 -2.57 22.28 -9.26
N THR A 35 -2.13 23.48 -8.90
CA THR A 35 -0.95 23.73 -8.04
C THR A 35 -1.29 23.61 -6.55
N GLY A 36 -2.16 22.67 -6.20
CA GLY A 36 -2.53 22.40 -4.81
C GLY A 36 -1.32 21.90 -4.02
N LYS A 37 -0.81 22.72 -3.10
CA LYS A 37 0.19 22.28 -2.13
C LYS A 37 -0.38 21.12 -1.29
N PRO A 38 0.39 20.05 -1.04
CA PRO A 38 0.03 19.06 -0.01
C PRO A 38 -0.18 19.78 1.32
N SER A 39 -1.25 19.43 2.04
CA SER A 39 -1.51 19.93 3.39
C SER A 39 -0.32 19.66 4.31
N GLU A 40 0.04 20.63 5.14
CA GLU A 40 0.98 20.46 6.24
C GLU A 40 0.41 19.41 7.20
N GLY A 41 1.06 18.25 7.29
CA GLY A 41 0.65 17.15 8.16
C GLY A 41 0.91 17.46 9.62
N GLY A 42 -0.15 17.58 10.42
CA GLY A 42 -0.12 17.70 11.88
C GLY A 42 -0.52 16.40 12.57
N GLY A 43 0.07 16.13 13.73
CA GLY A 43 -0.44 15.17 14.72
C GLY A 43 0.15 13.76 14.70
N GLN A 44 0.59 13.30 15.88
CA GLN A 44 0.88 11.88 16.16
C GLN A 44 -0.40 11.06 15.85
N ASN A 45 -0.28 10.05 14.98
CA ASN A 45 -1.34 9.24 14.35
C ASN A 45 -1.92 9.74 13.02
N GLY A 46 -1.37 10.79 12.39
CA GLY A 46 -1.88 11.29 11.11
C GLY A 46 -3.29 11.85 11.29
N GLU A 47 -3.41 13.17 11.50
CA GLU A 47 -4.72 13.79 11.69
C GLU A 47 -5.68 13.41 10.57
N LEU A 48 -6.73 12.67 10.95
CA LEU A 48 -7.88 12.46 10.09
C LEU A 48 -8.47 13.83 9.80
N GLY A 49 -8.53 14.22 8.53
CA GLY A 49 -9.27 15.40 8.16
C GLY A 49 -10.75 15.23 8.51
N ASN A 50 -11.46 16.36 8.56
CA ASN A 50 -12.89 16.41 8.88
C ASN A 50 -13.70 15.63 7.84
N ALA A 51 -13.90 14.33 8.07
CA ALA A 51 -14.83 13.52 7.30
C ALA A 51 -16.26 13.70 7.83
N THR A 52 -17.22 13.72 6.92
CA THR A 52 -18.67 13.69 7.21
C THR A 52 -19.29 12.45 6.58
N GLY A 53 -20.62 12.30 6.68
CA GLY A 53 -21.37 11.30 5.92
C GLY A 53 -20.89 9.85 6.09
N GLN A 54 -20.82 9.13 4.96
CA GLN A 54 -20.45 7.71 4.91
C GLN A 54 -19.00 7.49 5.35
N ALA A 55 -18.08 8.33 4.90
CA ALA A 55 -16.67 8.25 5.26
C ALA A 55 -16.43 8.34 6.77
N LYS A 56 -17.15 9.24 7.46
CA LYS A 56 -17.09 9.33 8.92
C LYS A 56 -17.61 8.07 9.60
N ALA A 57 -18.81 7.62 9.22
CA ALA A 57 -19.44 6.44 9.81
C ALA A 57 -18.58 5.17 9.61
N ALA A 58 -18.03 4.98 8.40
CA ALA A 58 -17.12 3.89 8.08
C ALA A 58 -15.85 3.94 8.94
N THR A 59 -15.25 5.13 9.08
CA THR A 59 -14.06 5.34 9.92
C THR A 59 -14.32 4.98 11.38
N GLU A 60 -15.43 5.48 11.95
CA GLU A 60 -15.79 5.23 13.35
C GLU A 60 -16.05 3.73 13.61
N LYS A 61 -16.71 3.04 12.66
CA LYS A 61 -16.94 1.59 12.75
C LYS A 61 -15.63 0.79 12.65
N LEU A 62 -14.74 1.15 11.72
CA LEU A 62 -13.44 0.49 11.57
C LEU A 62 -12.58 0.72 12.82
N GLN A 63 -12.54 1.94 13.36
CA GLN A 63 -11.83 2.23 14.61
C GLN A 63 -12.44 1.45 15.80
N GLY A 64 -13.77 1.35 15.86
CA GLY A 64 -14.47 0.50 16.84
C GLY A 64 -14.09 -0.98 16.74
N ASN A 65 -13.72 -1.45 15.55
CA ASN A 65 -13.21 -2.80 15.29
C ASN A 65 -11.69 -2.94 15.49
N GLY A 66 -11.02 -1.88 15.96
CA GLY A 66 -9.59 -1.87 16.28
C GLY A 66 -8.67 -1.48 15.12
N PHE A 67 -9.19 -0.92 14.02
CA PHE A 67 -8.36 -0.42 12.93
C PHE A 67 -7.75 0.95 13.27
N GLY A 68 -6.47 1.13 12.94
CA GLY A 68 -5.83 2.44 12.89
C GLY A 68 -6.08 3.10 11.55
N CYS A 69 -6.70 4.29 11.54
CA CYS A 69 -7.04 5.01 10.31
C CYS A 69 -6.25 6.31 10.18
N SER A 70 -5.82 6.65 8.96
CA SER A 70 -5.26 7.96 8.61
C SER A 70 -5.64 8.33 7.17
N ASP A 71 -5.68 9.63 6.89
CA ASP A 71 -5.81 10.12 5.51
C ASP A 71 -4.50 9.89 4.74
N LEU A 72 -4.62 9.38 3.52
CA LEU A 72 -3.52 9.26 2.55
C LEU A 72 -3.30 10.61 1.86
N PHE A 73 -4.39 11.27 1.49
CA PHE A 73 -4.42 12.67 1.10
C PHE A 73 -5.78 13.28 1.42
N ASN A 74 -5.81 14.60 1.55
CA ASN A 74 -7.02 15.37 1.77
C ASN A 74 -6.94 16.67 0.97
N THR A 75 -7.85 16.85 0.02
CA THR A 75 -7.90 18.00 -0.89
C THR A 75 -9.31 18.59 -0.93
N GLY A 76 -9.47 19.75 -1.56
CA GLY A 76 -10.80 20.31 -1.81
C GLY A 76 -11.70 19.46 -2.72
N GLN A 77 -11.15 18.50 -3.47
CA GLN A 77 -11.90 17.59 -4.34
C GLN A 77 -12.39 16.33 -3.60
N GLY A 78 -11.88 16.09 -2.40
CA GLY A 78 -12.12 14.86 -1.65
C GLY A 78 -10.84 14.36 -1.00
N ALA A 79 -10.96 13.19 -0.39
CA ALA A 79 -9.90 12.58 0.38
C ALA A 79 -9.89 11.08 0.17
N HIS A 80 -8.77 10.50 0.57
CA HIS A 80 -8.49 9.08 0.48
C HIS A 80 -8.01 8.63 1.85
N ARG A 81 -8.65 7.61 2.40
CA ARG A 81 -8.40 7.13 3.76
C ARG A 81 -8.14 5.66 3.75
N GLY A 82 -7.12 5.28 4.52
CA GLY A 82 -6.73 3.90 4.74
C GLY A 82 -6.83 3.59 6.22
N CYS A 83 -7.38 2.43 6.52
CA CYS A 83 -7.54 1.87 7.84
C CYS A 83 -6.89 0.50 7.86
N PHE A 84 -5.97 0.26 8.79
CA PHE A 84 -5.21 -0.98 8.86
C PHE A 84 -5.37 -1.65 10.23
N LYS A 85 -5.33 -2.98 10.24
CA LYS A 85 -5.31 -3.80 11.45
C LYS A 85 -4.39 -5.00 11.28
N TYR A 86 -3.50 -5.21 12.26
CA TYR A 86 -2.79 -6.48 12.47
C TYR A 86 -3.34 -7.22 13.68
N GLU A 87 -3.55 -8.53 13.54
CA GLU A 87 -3.82 -9.46 14.64
C GLU A 87 -3.00 -10.73 14.45
N ASP A 88 -1.86 -10.81 15.13
CA ASP A 88 -0.91 -11.93 15.01
C ASP A 88 -0.51 -12.20 13.55
N ASN A 89 -1.00 -13.29 12.96
CA ASN A 89 -0.73 -13.71 11.58
C ASN A 89 -1.84 -13.29 10.60
N ALA A 90 -2.79 -12.47 11.07
CA ALA A 90 -3.84 -11.86 10.27
C ALA A 90 -3.56 -10.38 10.03
N GLN A 91 -3.88 -9.91 8.83
CA GLN A 91 -3.92 -8.50 8.50
C GLN A 91 -5.19 -8.16 7.75
N ALA A 92 -5.64 -6.93 7.92
CA ALA A 92 -6.70 -6.38 7.11
C ALA A 92 -6.50 -4.90 6.86
N GLU A 93 -6.89 -4.50 5.67
CA GLU A 93 -6.75 -3.17 5.14
C GLU A 93 -8.06 -2.76 4.49
N ALA A 94 -8.53 -1.56 4.84
CA ALA A 94 -9.71 -0.95 4.25
C ALA A 94 -9.33 0.42 3.74
N VAL A 95 -9.42 0.60 2.43
CA VAL A 95 -9.05 1.82 1.75
C VAL A 95 -10.27 2.35 0.99
N PHE A 96 -10.55 3.64 1.12
CA PHE A 96 -11.68 4.26 0.44
C PHE A 96 -11.42 5.72 0.07
N GLN A 97 -11.94 6.11 -1.08
CA GLN A 97 -11.97 7.49 -1.56
C GLN A 97 -13.36 8.08 -1.33
N PHE A 98 -13.41 9.35 -0.93
CA PHE A 98 -14.66 10.04 -0.65
C PHE A 98 -14.61 11.51 -1.06
N LYS A 99 -15.79 12.01 -1.48
CA LYS A 99 -16.02 13.41 -1.83
C LYS A 99 -16.04 14.31 -0.58
N PRO A 100 -16.00 15.65 -0.74
CA PRO A 100 -16.00 16.58 0.40
C PRO A 100 -17.24 16.48 1.30
N ASP A 101 -18.37 15.97 0.78
CA ASP A 101 -19.58 15.70 1.56
C ASP A 101 -19.52 14.39 2.37
N GLY A 102 -18.46 13.59 2.17
CA GLY A 102 -18.26 12.30 2.83
C GLY A 102 -18.86 11.11 2.09
N THR A 103 -19.38 11.30 0.88
CA THR A 103 -19.84 10.19 0.03
C THR A 103 -18.65 9.35 -0.43
N ILE A 104 -18.66 8.05 -0.14
CA ILE A 104 -17.63 7.12 -0.62
C ILE A 104 -17.90 6.79 -2.09
N ILE A 105 -16.85 6.86 -2.91
CA ILE A 105 -16.92 6.68 -4.37
C ILE A 105 -16.03 5.55 -4.89
N ALA A 106 -15.02 5.13 -4.14
CA ALA A 106 -14.20 3.97 -4.48
C ALA A 106 -13.73 3.27 -3.21
N ILE A 107 -13.57 1.95 -3.28
CA ILE A 107 -13.12 1.11 -2.16
C ILE A 107 -12.10 0.06 -2.62
N ARG A 108 -11.24 -0.37 -1.69
CA ARG A 108 -10.45 -1.59 -1.76
C ARG A 108 -10.35 -2.16 -0.36
N PHE A 109 -10.75 -3.40 -0.20
CA PHE A 109 -10.61 -4.13 1.04
C PHE A 109 -9.70 -5.31 0.80
N GLU A 110 -8.73 -5.50 1.68
CA GLU A 110 -7.84 -6.64 1.67
C GLU A 110 -7.87 -7.28 3.07
N SER A 111 -7.88 -8.60 3.10
CA SER A 111 -7.61 -9.35 4.32
C SER A 111 -6.74 -10.55 3.98
N MET A 112 -5.83 -10.89 4.88
CA MET A 112 -4.92 -12.02 4.72
C MET A 112 -4.72 -12.71 6.06
N ASN A 113 -4.65 -14.03 6.06
CA ASN A 113 -4.26 -14.83 7.21
C ASN A 113 -3.50 -16.06 6.76
N ASP A 114 -2.20 -16.09 7.04
CA ASP A 114 -1.28 -17.13 6.58
C ASP A 114 -1.49 -18.49 7.26
N ASP A 115 -2.19 -18.53 8.39
CA ASP A 115 -2.37 -19.74 9.21
C ASP A 115 -3.78 -20.33 9.12
N ASN A 116 -4.79 -19.53 8.77
CA ASN A 116 -6.19 -19.94 8.81
C ASN A 116 -7.10 -19.10 7.89
N ASN A 117 -7.40 -19.67 6.73
CA ASN A 117 -8.31 -19.14 5.71
C ASN A 117 -9.69 -18.69 6.26
N ASN A 118 -10.23 -19.39 7.26
CA ASN A 118 -11.54 -19.01 7.85
C ASN A 118 -11.46 -17.68 8.60
N ASN A 119 -10.30 -17.32 9.15
CA ASN A 119 -10.12 -16.07 9.86
C ASN A 119 -9.98 -14.90 8.88
N ALA A 120 -9.33 -15.08 7.73
CA ALA A 120 -9.27 -14.04 6.68
C ALA A 120 -10.68 -13.67 6.20
N ALA A 121 -11.52 -14.66 5.88
CA ALA A 121 -12.91 -14.43 5.47
C ALA A 121 -13.74 -13.69 6.54
N VAL A 122 -13.54 -14.00 7.82
CA VAL A 122 -14.25 -13.32 8.93
C VAL A 122 -13.83 -11.85 9.03
N VAL A 123 -12.54 -11.55 8.92
CA VAL A 123 -12.06 -10.17 9.01
C VAL A 123 -12.46 -9.38 7.75
N PHE A 124 -12.38 -10.00 6.56
CA PHE A 124 -12.93 -9.44 5.34
C PHE A 124 -14.40 -9.04 5.50
N ASP A 125 -15.21 -9.95 6.06
CA ASP A 125 -16.62 -9.71 6.27
C ASP A 125 -16.89 -8.58 7.28
N GLN A 126 -16.07 -8.47 8.33
CA GLN A 126 -16.14 -7.34 9.28
C GLN A 126 -15.87 -5.99 8.59
N VAL A 127 -14.86 -5.92 7.72
CA VAL A 127 -14.55 -4.72 6.93
C VAL A 127 -15.71 -4.41 5.98
N LEU A 128 -16.18 -5.42 5.25
CA LEU A 128 -17.28 -5.32 4.31
C LEU A 128 -18.55 -4.79 4.99
N GLN A 129 -18.88 -5.27 6.18
CA GLN A 129 -20.04 -4.80 6.93
C GLN A 129 -19.85 -3.40 7.52
N ALA A 130 -18.64 -3.08 7.99
CA ALA A 130 -18.33 -1.78 8.58
C ALA A 130 -18.46 -0.65 7.56
N VAL A 131 -17.96 -0.86 6.34
CA VAL A 131 -18.00 0.15 5.27
C VAL A 131 -19.26 0.00 4.42
N GLY A 132 -19.63 -1.22 4.06
CA GLY A 132 -20.58 -1.49 2.98
C GLY A 132 -22.04 -1.21 3.30
N ASN A 133 -22.48 -1.47 4.52
CA ASN A 133 -23.89 -1.30 4.90
C ASN A 133 -24.40 0.14 4.69
N ASP A 134 -23.57 1.13 5.02
CA ASP A 134 -23.93 2.55 4.88
C ASP A 134 -23.53 3.11 3.50
N THR A 135 -22.61 2.44 2.79
CA THR A 135 -22.07 2.90 1.51
C THR A 135 -22.89 2.42 0.32
N PHE A 136 -23.12 1.11 0.23
CA PHE A 136 -23.79 0.47 -0.90
C PHE A 136 -25.07 -0.29 -0.51
N GLY A 137 -25.34 -0.45 0.79
CA GLY A 137 -26.56 -1.05 1.32
C GLY A 137 -26.44 -2.54 1.62
N GLY A 138 -27.20 -3.01 2.62
CA GLY A 138 -27.11 -4.39 3.13
C GLY A 138 -27.41 -5.48 2.09
N ASP A 139 -28.28 -5.21 1.11
CA ASP A 139 -28.54 -6.17 0.03
C ASP A 139 -27.32 -6.38 -0.87
N GLN A 140 -26.53 -5.33 -1.11
CA GLN A 140 -25.30 -5.44 -1.92
C GLN A 140 -24.17 -6.07 -1.10
N VAL A 141 -24.06 -5.76 0.21
CA VAL A 141 -23.18 -6.49 1.15
C VAL A 141 -23.45 -7.99 1.05
N LYS A 142 -24.73 -8.38 1.12
CA LYS A 142 -25.12 -9.79 1.07
C LYS A 142 -24.72 -10.45 -0.25
N LYS A 143 -24.88 -9.77 -1.39
CA LYS A 143 -24.42 -10.30 -2.68
C LYS A 143 -22.93 -10.56 -2.71
N ILE A 144 -22.12 -9.65 -2.17
CA ILE A 144 -20.66 -9.81 -2.10
C ILE A 144 -20.31 -10.97 -1.15
N GLN A 145 -20.96 -11.06 0.01
CA GLN A 145 -20.79 -12.20 0.93
C GLN A 145 -21.14 -13.55 0.27
N ASP A 146 -22.21 -13.59 -0.52
CA ASP A 146 -22.61 -14.81 -1.23
C ASP A 146 -21.62 -15.15 -2.36
N ALA A 147 -21.02 -14.16 -3.02
CA ALA A 147 -19.91 -14.34 -3.96
C ALA A 147 -18.67 -14.92 -3.27
N VAL A 148 -18.28 -14.42 -2.10
CA VAL A 148 -17.17 -14.97 -1.29
C VAL A 148 -17.43 -16.45 -0.95
N LYS A 149 -18.64 -16.79 -0.51
CA LYS A 149 -19.03 -18.17 -0.17
C LYS A 149 -19.04 -19.12 -1.37
N SER A 150 -19.18 -18.59 -2.59
CA SER A 150 -19.11 -19.42 -3.80
C SER A 150 -17.72 -20.03 -4.03
N GLY A 151 -16.69 -19.43 -3.45
CA GLY A 151 -15.30 -19.90 -3.54
C GLY A 151 -14.64 -19.69 -4.91
N GLN A 152 -15.23 -18.87 -5.78
CA GLN A 152 -14.57 -18.48 -7.03
C GLN A 152 -13.33 -17.63 -6.75
N LYS A 153 -12.21 -17.96 -7.42
CA LYS A 153 -10.93 -17.25 -7.23
C LYS A 153 -10.96 -15.80 -7.67
N SER A 154 -11.73 -15.51 -8.71
CA SER A 154 -11.92 -14.16 -9.22
C SER A 154 -13.35 -14.06 -9.75
N GLN A 155 -14.05 -12.98 -9.40
CA GLN A 155 -15.42 -12.76 -9.80
C GLN A 155 -15.76 -11.26 -9.82
N THR A 156 -16.46 -10.82 -10.86
CA THR A 156 -17.14 -9.53 -10.89
C THR A 156 -18.52 -9.63 -10.23
N VAL A 157 -18.86 -8.67 -9.35
CA VAL A 157 -20.14 -8.60 -8.65
C VAL A 157 -20.86 -7.30 -9.00
N ASP A 158 -21.87 -7.40 -9.86
CA ASP A 158 -22.69 -6.25 -10.26
C ASP A 158 -23.70 -5.85 -9.18
N THR A 159 -23.68 -4.58 -8.80
CA THR A 159 -24.59 -4.01 -7.81
C THR A 159 -25.26 -2.75 -8.32
N SER A 160 -26.26 -2.25 -7.59
CA SER A 160 -26.86 -0.95 -7.90
C SER A 160 -25.97 0.23 -7.53
N TRP A 161 -24.91 0.00 -6.74
CA TRP A 161 -23.96 1.04 -6.35
C TRP A 161 -22.82 1.17 -7.36
N GLY A 162 -22.37 0.03 -7.90
CA GLY A 162 -21.16 -0.08 -8.69
C GLY A 162 -20.85 -1.51 -9.09
N GLU A 163 -19.76 -1.66 -9.82
CA GLU A 163 -19.15 -2.96 -10.10
C GLU A 163 -18.05 -3.21 -9.06
N PHE A 164 -17.97 -4.45 -8.58
CA PHE A 164 -16.89 -4.88 -7.70
C PHE A 164 -16.09 -6.02 -8.34
N GLU A 165 -14.78 -6.00 -8.18
CA GLU A 165 -13.91 -7.13 -8.48
C GLU A 165 -13.53 -7.81 -7.17
N LEU A 166 -13.87 -9.09 -7.04
CA LEU A 166 -13.53 -9.92 -5.90
C LEU A 166 -12.42 -10.90 -6.30
N GLN A 167 -11.37 -10.99 -5.49
CA GLN A 167 -10.36 -12.05 -5.55
C GLN A 167 -10.36 -12.84 -4.24
N ASN A 168 -10.19 -14.16 -4.35
CA ASN A 168 -10.23 -15.10 -3.24
C ASN A 168 -9.21 -16.21 -3.49
N ASP A 169 -8.06 -16.10 -2.85
CA ASP A 169 -7.04 -17.16 -2.88
C ASP A 169 -7.12 -18.10 -1.68
N GLY A 170 -8.08 -17.84 -0.78
CA GLY A 170 -8.41 -18.65 0.38
C GLY A 170 -7.70 -18.16 1.64
N ASP A 171 -6.40 -17.91 1.56
CA ASP A 171 -5.60 -17.24 2.58
C ASP A 171 -5.66 -15.71 2.47
N SER A 172 -6.03 -15.18 1.30
CA SER A 172 -6.32 -13.77 1.07
C SER A 172 -7.67 -13.54 0.38
N TYR A 173 -8.27 -12.40 0.71
CA TYR A 173 -9.47 -11.86 0.08
C TYR A 173 -9.23 -10.41 -0.29
N GLU A 174 -9.52 -10.05 -1.53
CA GLU A 174 -9.44 -8.69 -2.03
C GLU A 174 -10.76 -8.30 -2.69
N LEU A 175 -11.25 -7.10 -2.42
CA LEU A 175 -12.42 -6.53 -3.07
C LEU A 175 -12.13 -5.09 -3.46
N SER A 176 -12.14 -4.77 -4.75
CA SER A 176 -12.09 -3.41 -5.25
C SER A 176 -13.43 -3.04 -5.90
N GLY A 177 -13.76 -1.75 -5.95
CA GLY A 177 -14.96 -1.32 -6.66
C GLY A 177 -15.17 0.19 -6.63
N GLY A 178 -15.84 0.68 -7.67
CA GLY A 178 -16.14 2.10 -7.89
C GLY A 178 -17.64 2.35 -8.02
N LYS A 179 -18.09 3.50 -7.51
CA LYS A 179 -19.49 3.92 -7.59
C LYS A 179 -19.83 4.28 -9.04
N SER A 180 -20.93 3.73 -9.56
CA SER A 180 -21.36 3.98 -10.94
C SER A 180 -21.54 5.48 -11.24
N GLY A 181 -20.88 5.94 -12.29
CA GLY A 181 -20.95 7.33 -12.75
C GLY A 181 -20.09 8.32 -11.95
N GLU A 182 -19.19 7.82 -11.10
CA GLU A 182 -18.18 8.64 -10.42
C GLU A 182 -16.79 8.16 -10.84
N ASP A 183 -15.90 9.10 -11.09
CA ASP A 183 -14.49 8.79 -11.37
C ASP A 183 -13.70 8.71 -10.06
N SER A 184 -12.74 7.79 -10.02
CA SER A 184 -11.74 7.75 -8.94
C SER A 184 -10.96 9.07 -8.88
N LEU A 185 -10.67 9.53 -7.67
CA LEU A 185 -9.80 10.69 -7.47
C LEU A 185 -8.37 10.34 -7.82
N ASP A 186 -7.70 11.24 -8.54
CA ASP A 186 -6.27 11.17 -8.76
C ASP A 186 -5.53 11.30 -7.42
N VAL A 187 -4.77 10.25 -7.08
CA VAL A 187 -3.88 10.28 -5.92
C VAL A 187 -2.63 11.07 -6.30
N PRO A 188 -2.34 12.22 -5.67
CA PRO A 188 -1.15 12.98 -6.01
C PRO A 188 0.09 12.16 -5.63
N PRO A 189 1.08 12.04 -6.54
CA PRO A 189 2.27 11.24 -6.26
C PRO A 189 3.02 11.82 -5.06
N LYS A 190 3.38 10.95 -4.11
CA LYS A 190 4.18 11.32 -2.95
C LYS A 190 5.60 10.79 -3.10
N THR A 191 6.57 11.66 -2.86
CA THR A 191 8.01 11.31 -2.90
C THR A 191 8.74 12.00 -1.76
N PHE A 192 9.82 11.39 -1.28
CA PHE A 192 10.83 12.12 -0.52
C PHE A 192 11.61 13.05 -1.46
N GLU A 193 11.97 14.25 -1.00
CA GLU A 193 12.75 15.21 -1.80
C GLU A 193 14.18 14.71 -2.09
N THR A 194 14.67 13.74 -1.31
CA THR A 194 15.96 13.11 -1.51
C THR A 194 15.95 12.28 -2.77
N THR A 195 16.89 12.56 -3.68
CA THR A 195 17.01 11.80 -4.93
C THR A 195 17.82 10.52 -4.74
N LYS A 196 17.60 9.55 -5.63
CA LYS A 196 18.36 8.28 -5.65
C LYS A 196 19.89 8.47 -5.61
N PRO A 197 20.52 9.36 -6.40
CA PRO A 197 21.96 9.62 -6.29
C PRO A 197 22.40 10.16 -4.92
N GLN A 198 21.61 11.05 -4.30
CA GLN A 198 21.91 11.60 -2.97
C GLN A 198 21.87 10.50 -1.90
N MET A 199 20.87 9.62 -1.96
CA MET A 199 20.75 8.48 -1.05
C MET A 199 21.92 7.51 -1.19
N LEU A 200 22.26 7.11 -2.43
CA LEU A 200 23.38 6.22 -2.71
C LEU A 200 24.71 6.81 -2.20
N ALA A 201 24.97 8.09 -2.47
CA ALA A 201 26.21 8.76 -2.04
C ALA A 201 26.33 8.79 -0.51
N ALA A 202 25.24 9.12 0.18
CA ALA A 202 25.23 9.19 1.63
C ALA A 202 25.40 7.81 2.30
N LEU A 203 24.71 6.77 1.80
CA LEU A 203 24.87 5.40 2.32
C LEU A 203 26.28 4.85 2.07
N LYS A 204 26.88 5.12 0.90
CA LYS A 204 28.29 4.77 0.64
C LYS A 204 29.25 5.47 1.61
N ALA A 205 28.99 6.74 1.95
CA ALA A 205 29.77 7.45 2.96
C ALA A 205 29.62 6.84 4.38
N LYS A 206 28.52 6.14 4.64
CA LYS A 206 28.29 5.31 5.85
C LYS A 206 28.84 3.88 5.75
N GLN A 207 29.63 3.60 4.70
CA GLN A 207 30.26 2.30 4.41
C GLN A 207 29.28 1.18 4.03
N TYR A 208 28.12 1.53 3.47
CA TYR A 208 27.27 0.52 2.84
C TYR A 208 27.82 0.14 1.47
N VAL A 209 27.73 -1.14 1.13
CA VAL A 209 27.96 -1.66 -0.21
C VAL A 209 26.64 -1.61 -0.98
N CYS A 210 26.55 -0.77 -2.00
CA CYS A 210 25.32 -0.54 -2.76
C CYS A 210 25.35 -1.20 -4.15
N THR A 211 24.43 -2.13 -4.37
CA THR A 211 24.11 -2.74 -5.68
C THR A 211 22.65 -2.44 -6.04
N SER A 212 21.77 -3.44 -6.09
CA SER A 212 20.31 -3.27 -6.15
C SER A 212 19.71 -2.85 -4.80
N SER A 213 20.47 -3.01 -3.71
CA SER A 213 20.20 -2.43 -2.40
C SER A 213 21.54 -2.11 -1.71
N CYS A 214 21.50 -1.30 -0.66
CA CYS A 214 22.67 -0.95 0.13
C CYS A 214 22.75 -1.82 1.38
N THR A 215 23.78 -2.62 1.52
CA THR A 215 23.95 -3.53 2.67
C THR A 215 25.20 -3.21 3.48
N LYS A 216 25.17 -3.58 4.75
CA LYS A 216 26.31 -3.52 5.67
C LYS A 216 26.26 -4.74 6.60
N GLU A 217 27.38 -5.43 6.74
CA GLU A 217 27.47 -6.62 7.59
C GLU A 217 27.33 -6.27 9.07
N ILE A 218 26.65 -7.13 9.83
CA ILE A 218 26.55 -7.07 11.29
C ILE A 218 26.86 -8.45 11.87
N GLY A 219 27.67 -8.51 12.92
CA GLY A 219 28.07 -9.80 13.50
C GLY A 219 28.78 -10.72 12.50
N LYS A 220 28.67 -12.03 12.71
CA LYS A 220 29.35 -13.04 11.87
C LYS A 220 28.52 -13.46 10.64
N TYR A 221 27.19 -13.40 10.74
CA TYR A 221 26.25 -13.90 9.72
C TYR A 221 25.05 -12.98 9.49
N GLY A 222 25.06 -11.76 10.04
CA GLY A 222 23.96 -10.82 9.92
C GLY A 222 24.23 -9.72 8.91
N GLN A 223 23.17 -9.03 8.51
CA GLN A 223 23.27 -7.80 7.71
C GLN A 223 22.21 -6.79 8.10
N GLN A 224 22.50 -5.52 7.87
CA GLN A 224 21.49 -4.46 7.73
C GLN A 224 21.43 -4.00 6.28
N ARG A 225 20.23 -3.68 5.81
CA ARG A 225 19.93 -3.36 4.43
C ARG A 225 19.05 -2.12 4.37
N VAL A 226 19.35 -1.25 3.41
CA VAL A 226 18.51 -0.14 2.98
C VAL A 226 18.24 -0.32 1.49
N TYR A 227 17.00 -0.62 1.16
CA TYR A 227 16.47 -0.65 -0.20
C TYR A 227 15.61 0.58 -0.42
N PHE A 228 15.63 1.12 -1.64
CA PHE A 228 14.79 2.24 -2.03
C PHE A 228 14.57 2.25 -3.53
N TYR A 229 13.41 2.76 -3.94
CA TYR A 229 13.04 2.90 -5.34
C TYR A 229 12.74 4.36 -5.70
N ALA A 230 13.30 4.78 -6.83
CA ALA A 230 13.00 6.03 -7.50
C ALA A 230 13.33 5.91 -9.00
N SER A 231 12.58 6.62 -9.84
CA SER A 231 13.00 6.92 -11.20
C SER A 231 14.29 7.78 -11.18
N ASP A 232 15.09 7.70 -12.23
CA ASP A 232 16.36 8.44 -12.26
C ASP A 232 16.13 9.96 -12.23
N GLY A 233 16.75 10.62 -11.25
CA GLY A 233 16.57 12.06 -10.99
C GLY A 233 15.37 12.41 -10.12
N GLU A 234 14.49 11.45 -9.82
CA GLU A 234 13.30 11.70 -9.00
C GLU A 234 13.52 11.39 -7.51
N GLY A 235 12.57 11.86 -6.72
CA GLY A 235 12.45 11.57 -5.30
C GLY A 235 12.12 10.10 -5.03
N ILE A 236 12.49 9.63 -3.84
CA ILE A 236 12.25 8.25 -3.41
C ILE A 236 10.74 8.02 -3.16
N LYS A 237 10.19 6.94 -3.72
CA LYS A 237 8.76 6.54 -3.61
C LYS A 237 8.54 5.39 -2.64
N ASP A 238 9.59 4.63 -2.36
CA ASP A 238 9.59 3.48 -1.49
C ASP A 238 10.96 3.40 -0.82
N ILE A 239 10.95 3.19 0.50
CA ILE A 239 12.13 2.82 1.26
C ILE A 239 11.83 1.66 2.21
N GLN A 240 12.68 0.65 2.15
CA GLN A 240 12.67 -0.50 3.05
C GLN A 240 14.00 -0.58 3.79
N VAL A 241 13.95 -0.59 5.12
CA VAL A 241 15.10 -0.72 6.00
C VAL A 241 14.93 -2.00 6.80
N SER A 242 15.90 -2.90 6.74
CA SER A 242 15.85 -4.17 7.46
C SER A 242 17.17 -4.53 8.10
N ALA A 243 17.09 -5.37 9.13
CA ALA A 243 18.24 -6.01 9.75
C ALA A 243 17.89 -7.46 10.08
N SER A 244 18.84 -8.36 9.83
CA SER A 244 18.67 -9.78 10.14
C SER A 244 19.98 -10.42 10.62
N GLY A 245 19.88 -11.44 11.47
CA GLY A 245 21.02 -12.11 12.10
C GLY A 245 20.75 -12.48 13.56
N ASP A 246 21.80 -12.49 14.38
CA ASP A 246 21.70 -12.73 15.82
C ASP A 246 20.85 -11.63 16.48
N ALA A 247 19.93 -12.02 17.37
CA ALA A 247 18.93 -11.10 17.94
C ALA A 247 19.56 -9.86 18.64
N ALA A 248 20.70 -10.04 19.31
CA ALA A 248 21.42 -8.95 19.96
C ALA A 248 22.03 -7.94 18.97
N ASP A 249 22.46 -8.41 17.80
CA ASP A 249 23.00 -7.58 16.73
C ASP A 249 21.87 -6.85 16.00
N VAL A 250 20.78 -7.55 15.67
CA VAL A 250 19.59 -6.98 15.02
C VAL A 250 19.00 -5.83 15.85
N LYS A 251 18.88 -6.02 17.16
CA LYS A 251 18.37 -4.99 18.09
C LYS A 251 19.18 -3.68 18.06
N LYS A 252 20.46 -3.73 17.69
CA LYS A 252 21.33 -2.54 17.53
C LYS A 252 21.36 -2.05 16.08
N ALA A 253 21.31 -2.95 15.13
CA ALA A 253 21.48 -2.69 13.71
C ALA A 253 20.28 -1.96 13.10
N LEU A 254 19.05 -2.40 13.38
CA LEU A 254 17.86 -1.77 12.78
C LEU A 254 17.75 -0.28 13.16
N PRO A 255 17.86 0.13 14.44
CA PRO A 255 17.85 1.56 14.79
C PRO A 255 18.98 2.34 14.12
N THR A 256 20.16 1.72 13.94
CA THR A 256 21.30 2.35 13.26
C THR A 256 21.00 2.56 11.77
N ALA A 257 20.48 1.55 11.08
CA ALA A 257 20.12 1.63 9.68
C ALA A 257 18.97 2.63 9.43
N LEU A 258 17.98 2.67 10.32
CA LEU A 258 16.90 3.66 10.28
C LEU A 258 17.46 5.08 10.46
N ASN A 259 18.38 5.28 11.42
CA ASN A 259 19.03 6.58 11.61
C ASN A 259 19.88 7.00 10.41
N ASP A 260 20.60 6.07 9.78
CA ASP A 260 21.36 6.33 8.56
C ASP A 260 20.43 6.73 7.41
N ALA A 261 19.34 5.98 7.18
CA ALA A 261 18.38 6.27 6.13
C ALA A 261 17.67 7.62 6.35
N PHE A 262 17.08 7.81 7.53
CA PHE A 262 16.38 9.05 7.87
C PHE A 262 17.30 10.26 8.09
N GLY A 263 18.60 10.05 8.27
CA GLY A 263 19.59 11.14 8.28
C GLY A 263 19.78 11.77 6.91
N VAL A 264 19.32 11.09 5.85
CA VAL A 264 19.48 11.51 4.45
C VAL A 264 18.15 11.90 3.82
N LEU A 265 17.06 11.24 4.20
CA LEU A 265 15.72 11.55 3.71
C LEU A 265 15.28 12.98 4.08
N LYS A 266 14.75 13.69 3.09
CA LYS A 266 14.16 15.02 3.21
C LYS A 266 12.67 14.95 2.89
N SER A 267 11.84 15.34 3.85
CA SER A 267 10.40 15.52 3.73
C SER A 267 9.89 16.23 5.01
N GLY A 268 8.78 16.95 4.92
CA GLY A 268 8.06 17.46 6.09
C GLY A 268 7.54 16.35 7.01
N ASP A 269 7.40 15.12 6.49
CA ASP A 269 6.77 13.99 7.18
C ASP A 269 7.75 13.18 8.06
N ILE A 270 9.06 13.44 7.96
CA ILE A 270 10.11 12.62 8.62
C ILE A 270 9.91 12.54 10.14
N GLY A 271 9.43 13.61 10.77
CA GLY A 271 9.14 13.62 12.20
C GLY A 271 8.03 12.65 12.60
N ALA A 272 6.93 12.61 11.83
CA ALA A 272 5.81 11.72 12.07
C ALA A 272 6.20 10.26 11.84
N LEU A 273 6.90 9.97 10.73
CA LEU A 273 7.41 8.63 10.40
C LEU A 273 8.34 8.09 11.50
N LYS A 274 9.33 8.89 11.93
CA LYS A 274 10.23 8.51 13.03
C LYS A 274 9.47 8.23 14.32
N SER A 275 8.51 9.09 14.67
CA SER A 275 7.74 8.94 15.91
C SER A 275 6.93 7.65 15.91
N TYR A 276 6.25 7.34 14.80
CA TYR A 276 5.50 6.10 14.66
C TYR A 276 6.40 4.86 14.78
N ILE A 277 7.54 4.83 14.08
CA ILE A 277 8.47 3.69 14.12
C ILE A 277 9.07 3.51 15.52
N GLN A 278 9.41 4.60 16.21
CA GLN A 278 9.94 4.54 17.58
C GLN A 278 8.91 4.00 18.57
N ALA A 279 7.64 4.40 18.45
CA ALA A 279 6.55 3.90 19.29
C ALA A 279 6.30 2.39 19.12
N HIS A 280 6.66 1.84 17.94
CA HIS A 280 6.42 0.45 17.55
C HIS A 280 7.73 -0.34 17.37
N SER A 281 8.70 -0.08 18.25
CA SER A 281 10.04 -0.69 18.23
C SER A 281 10.17 -1.94 19.11
N ASP A 282 9.04 -2.52 19.54
CA ASP A 282 9.02 -3.67 20.45
C ASP A 282 9.28 -5.02 19.76
N GLY A 283 9.45 -5.02 18.43
CA GLY A 283 9.75 -6.18 17.61
C GLY A 283 8.53 -6.94 17.10
N LYS A 284 7.30 -6.48 17.38
CA LYS A 284 6.09 -7.01 16.76
C LYS A 284 5.84 -6.39 15.38
N SER A 285 4.88 -6.96 14.66
CA SER A 285 4.43 -6.42 13.38
C SER A 285 3.34 -5.35 13.57
N TYR A 286 3.43 -4.28 12.79
CA TYR A 286 2.52 -3.15 12.79
C TYR A 286 2.38 -2.57 11.39
N ALA A 287 1.21 -2.07 11.02
CA ALA A 287 1.09 -1.18 9.87
C ALA A 287 0.04 -0.13 10.15
N SER A 288 0.29 1.03 9.56
CA SER A 288 -0.59 2.18 9.61
C SER A 288 -0.26 3.09 8.44
N TYR A 289 -1.19 3.97 8.14
CA TYR A 289 -0.89 5.16 7.36
C TYR A 289 -0.34 6.25 8.28
N VAL A 290 0.74 6.90 7.87
CA VAL A 290 1.42 7.96 8.64
C VAL A 290 1.78 9.10 7.68
N ALA A 291 1.15 10.25 7.87
CA ALA A 291 1.36 11.43 7.03
C ALA A 291 1.24 11.16 5.51
N GLY A 292 0.31 10.27 5.14
CA GLY A 292 0.09 9.87 3.75
C GLY A 292 1.00 8.79 3.19
N TRP A 293 1.87 8.21 4.01
CA TRP A 293 2.66 7.02 3.66
C TRP A 293 2.06 5.77 4.27
N ARG A 294 2.08 4.65 3.54
CA ARG A 294 1.89 3.33 4.16
C ARG A 294 3.18 2.97 4.88
N VAL A 295 3.10 2.72 6.19
CA VAL A 295 4.23 2.31 7.02
C VAL A 295 3.95 0.93 7.56
N GLU A 296 4.82 -0.01 7.24
CA GLU A 296 4.73 -1.39 7.68
C GLU A 296 6.01 -1.80 8.41
N ILE A 297 5.86 -2.33 9.61
CA ILE A 297 6.92 -2.87 10.46
C ILE A 297 6.65 -4.35 10.54
N ARG A 298 7.60 -5.17 10.09
CA ARG A 298 7.53 -6.64 10.19
C ARG A 298 8.62 -7.11 11.13
N GLY A 299 8.24 -7.90 12.13
CA GLY A 299 9.17 -8.53 13.05
C GLY A 299 9.02 -10.04 13.05
N ASN A 300 10.15 -10.74 12.94
CA ASN A 300 10.24 -12.17 13.23
C ASN A 300 11.37 -12.38 14.26
N SER A 301 11.02 -12.87 15.44
CA SER A 301 11.97 -13.26 16.47
C SER A 301 11.86 -14.76 16.72
N SER A 302 12.83 -15.52 16.22
CA SER A 302 13.08 -16.89 16.68
C SER A 302 14.32 -16.90 17.60
N ASP A 303 14.43 -17.90 18.48
CA ASP A 303 15.49 -17.97 19.49
C ASP A 303 16.92 -17.94 18.90
N SER A 304 17.10 -18.35 17.64
CA SER A 304 18.40 -18.40 16.96
C SER A 304 18.57 -17.40 15.82
N TYR A 305 17.51 -16.72 15.38
CA TYR A 305 17.56 -15.79 14.26
C TYR A 305 16.44 -14.76 14.36
N SER A 306 16.80 -13.48 14.26
CA SER A 306 15.84 -12.39 14.20
C SER A 306 15.93 -11.69 12.86
N SER A 307 14.78 -11.24 12.37
CA SER A 307 14.66 -10.36 11.22
C SER A 307 13.65 -9.28 11.57
N GLN A 308 14.02 -8.03 11.36
CA GLN A 308 13.10 -6.90 11.47
C GLN A 308 13.21 -6.03 10.24
N GLN A 309 12.08 -5.51 9.80
CA GLN A 309 11.95 -4.66 8.63
C GLN A 309 10.98 -3.52 8.91
N VAL A 310 11.30 -2.36 8.37
CA VAL A 310 10.40 -1.22 8.24
C VAL A 310 10.33 -0.86 6.76
N GLU A 311 9.11 -0.75 6.25
CA GLU A 311 8.81 -0.40 4.87
C GLU A 311 7.92 0.84 4.86
N ILE A 312 8.26 1.80 4.01
CA ILE A 312 7.54 3.06 3.86
C ILE A 312 7.31 3.26 2.37
N THR A 313 6.06 3.08 1.96
CA THR A 313 5.66 3.07 0.56
C THR A 313 4.60 4.13 0.30
N TYR A 314 4.69 4.73 -0.89
CA TYR A 314 3.57 5.48 -1.44
C TYR A 314 2.53 4.47 -1.94
N GLU A 315 1.33 4.52 -1.37
CA GLU A 315 0.20 3.72 -1.84
C GLU A 315 -0.39 4.37 -3.09
N SER A 316 -0.31 3.69 -4.23
CA SER A 316 -1.03 4.08 -5.44
C SER A 316 -2.35 3.35 -5.49
N PHE A 317 -3.46 4.09 -5.47
CA PHE A 317 -4.78 3.50 -5.55
C PHE A 317 -5.35 3.73 -6.94
N TYR A 318 -5.49 2.66 -7.69
CA TYR A 318 -6.20 2.62 -8.95
C TYR A 318 -7.38 1.67 -8.80
N VAL A 319 -8.58 2.16 -9.10
CA VAL A 319 -9.82 1.40 -9.26
C VAL A 319 -10.38 1.76 -10.62
#